data_AF-A0A2U1KX26-F1
#
_entry.id   AF-A0A2U1KX26-F1
#
_cell.length_a   1.000
_cell.length_b   1.000
_cell.length_c   1.000
_cell.angle_alpha   90.00
_cell.angle_beta   90.00
_cell.angle_gamma   90.00
#
_symmetry.space_group_name_H-M   'P 1'
#
loop_
_entity.id
_entity.type
_entity.pdbx_description
1 polymer ?
#
loop_
_entity_poly.entity_id
_entity_poly.type
_entity_poly.pdbx_seq_one_letter_code
_entity_poly.pdbx_strand_id
1 'polypeptide(L)'
;MGSEAPKNVVIHVTGFKKFNVFATNPTETLVANLKSYVEKTGLPPGVSLGSCTILETAGDGALDTLKKVLEASVSSENKSGTTEVVWVRLIFILLPIFFYFYSQGF
;
A
#
# COMPACT_ATOMS: atom_id res chain seq x y z
N MET A 1 -23.52 -21.85 -19.97
CA MET A 1 -22.44 -21.13 -20.67
C MET A 1 -21.74 -20.24 -19.66
N GLY A 2 -20.41 -20.31 -19.59
CA GLY A 2 -19.54 -19.33 -18.91
C GLY A 2 -19.34 -19.50 -17.41
N SER A 3 -18.47 -20.44 -16.98
CA SER A 3 -17.75 -20.24 -15.72
C SER A 3 -16.66 -19.21 -15.99
N GLU A 4 -16.79 -18.00 -15.46
CA GLU A 4 -15.67 -17.07 -15.43
C GLU A 4 -14.53 -17.72 -14.63
N ALA A 5 -13.33 -17.79 -15.22
CA ALA A 5 -12.15 -18.26 -14.51
C ALA A 5 -11.91 -17.36 -13.28
N PRO A 6 -11.45 -17.90 -12.14
CA PRO A 6 -11.21 -17.10 -10.94
C PRO A 6 -10.19 -16.01 -11.27
N LYS A 7 -10.63 -14.75 -11.21
CA LYS A 7 -9.76 -13.60 -11.39
C LYS A 7 -8.75 -13.56 -10.25
N ASN A 8 -7.48 -13.43 -10.60
CA ASN A 8 -6.42 -13.31 -9.61
C ASN A 8 -6.32 -11.83 -9.20
N VAL A 9 -6.60 -11.53 -7.94
CA VAL A 9 -6.54 -10.18 -7.38
C VAL A 9 -5.19 -9.98 -6.71
N VAL A 10 -4.47 -8.95 -7.12
CA VAL A 10 -3.19 -8.58 -6.51
C VAL A 10 -3.39 -7.32 -5.69
N ILE A 11 -3.11 -7.42 -4.38
CA ILE A 11 -3.23 -6.31 -3.45
C ILE A 11 -1.87 -5.67 -3.26
N HIS A 12 -1.78 -4.38 -3.56
CA HIS A 12 -0.62 -3.55 -3.25
C HIS A 12 -0.96 -2.61 -2.10
N VAL A 13 -0.11 -2.63 -1.07
CA VAL A 13 -0.30 -1.83 0.14
C VAL A 13 0.85 -0.85 0.29
N THR A 14 0.50 0.41 0.49
CA THR A 14 1.47 1.48 0.70
C THR A 14 1.22 2.16 2.03
N GLY A 15 2.30 2.45 2.75
CA GLY A 15 2.30 3.22 3.99
C GLY A 15 3.48 4.19 4.02
N PHE A 16 3.57 4.97 5.09
CA PHE A 16 4.63 5.96 5.27
C PHE A 16 5.44 5.63 6.52
N LYS A 17 6.73 5.95 6.45
CA LYS A 17 7.64 5.88 7.58
C LYS A 17 7.32 6.98 8.59
N LYS A 18 7.88 6.87 9.78
CA LYS A 18 7.80 7.93 10.80
C LYS A 18 8.34 9.27 10.31
N PHE A 19 7.62 10.32 10.71
CA PHE A 19 8.09 11.69 10.66
C PHE A 19 8.86 11.96 11.96
N ASN A 20 9.86 12.85 11.91
CA ASN A 20 10.78 13.13 13.02
C ASN A 20 10.12 13.42 14.39
N VAL A 21 8.84 13.76 14.42
CA VAL A 21 8.09 14.10 15.64
C VAL A 21 7.46 12.88 16.33
N PHE A 22 7.32 11.74 15.64
CA PHE A 22 6.72 10.52 16.20
C PHE A 22 7.72 9.36 16.21
N ALA A 23 7.86 8.69 17.36
CA ALA A 23 8.76 7.55 17.52
C ALA A 23 8.39 6.36 16.60
N THR A 24 7.09 6.21 16.30
CA THR A 24 6.52 5.12 15.50
C THR A 24 5.35 5.65 14.68
N ASN A 25 5.30 5.34 13.37
CA ASN A 25 4.14 5.66 12.54
C ASN A 25 3.15 4.48 12.55
N PRO A 26 1.87 4.70 12.93
CA PRO A 26 0.85 3.66 12.83
C PRO A 26 0.75 3.01 11.45
N THR A 27 1.00 3.75 10.36
CA THR A 27 0.95 3.19 9.00
C THR A 27 2.12 2.25 8.71
N GLU A 28 3.30 2.53 9.25
CA GLU A 28 4.48 1.65 9.13
C GLU A 28 4.23 0.33 9.86
N THR A 29 3.76 0.41 11.11
CA THR A 29 3.41 -0.76 11.92
C THR A 29 2.30 -1.58 11.28
N LEU A 30 1.28 -0.94 10.69
CA LEU A 30 0.19 -1.67 10.07
C LEU A 30 0.63 -2.41 8.80
N VAL A 31 1.43 -1.79 7.93
CA VAL A 31 1.96 -2.46 6.74
C VAL A 31 2.84 -3.64 7.12
N ALA A 32 3.69 -3.49 8.14
CA ALA A 32 4.50 -4.58 8.67
C ALA A 32 3.65 -5.71 9.26
N ASN A 33 2.63 -5.38 10.05
CA ASN A 33 1.71 -6.34 10.65
C ASN A 33 0.90 -7.07 9.59
N LEU A 34 0.43 -6.38 8.55
CA LEU A 34 -0.32 -6.98 7.45
C LEU A 34 0.55 -7.98 6.68
N LYS A 35 1.81 -7.63 6.41
CA LYS A 35 2.76 -8.57 5.81
C LYS A 35 2.93 -9.83 6.69
N SER A 36 3.17 -9.64 7.99
CA SER A 36 3.33 -10.76 8.93
C SER A 36 2.05 -11.60 9.08
N TYR A 37 0.89 -10.97 9.00
CA TYR A 37 -0.41 -11.64 9.06
C TYR A 37 -0.63 -12.50 7.82
N VAL A 38 -0.36 -11.96 6.63
CA VAL A 38 -0.46 -12.71 5.37
C VAL A 38 0.50 -13.91 5.35
N GLU A 39 1.72 -13.75 5.87
CA GLU A 39 2.69 -14.85 5.99
C GLU A 39 2.20 -15.97 6.92
N LYS A 40 1.46 -15.63 7.99
CA LYS A 40 0.99 -16.60 8.99
C LYS A 40 -0.35 -17.24 8.66
N THR A 41 -1.28 -16.45 8.16
CA THR A 41 -2.68 -16.85 7.94
C THR A 41 -2.94 -17.27 6.49
N GLY A 42 -2.07 -16.85 5.56
CA GLY A 42 -2.29 -16.99 4.14
C GLY A 42 -3.34 -16.01 3.62
N LEU A 43 -3.60 -16.08 2.32
CA LEU A 43 -4.65 -15.31 1.65
C LEU A 43 -5.69 -16.26 1.05
N PRO A 44 -6.94 -15.81 0.90
CA PRO A 44 -7.96 -16.60 0.24
C PRO A 44 -7.57 -16.95 -1.21
N PRO A 45 -8.10 -18.04 -1.78
CA PRO A 45 -7.78 -18.46 -3.14
C PRO A 45 -8.10 -17.35 -4.14
N GLY A 46 -7.16 -17.08 -5.06
CA GLY A 46 -7.31 -16.01 -6.05
C GLY A 46 -6.99 -14.61 -5.54
N VAL A 47 -6.45 -14.47 -4.32
CA VAL A 47 -5.91 -13.20 -3.81
C VAL A 47 -4.44 -13.37 -3.45
N SER A 48 -3.60 -12.44 -3.90
CA SER A 48 -2.17 -12.42 -3.59
C SER A 48 -1.73 -11.03 -3.13
N LEU A 49 -0.72 -11.00 -2.26
CA LEU A 49 -0.07 -9.77 -1.82
C LEU A 49 1.08 -9.47 -2.78
N GLY A 50 0.99 -8.36 -3.49
CA GLY A 50 2.01 -7.93 -4.45
C GLY A 50 3.17 -7.22 -3.76
N SER A 51 2.99 -5.93 -3.48
CA SER A 51 4.00 -5.12 -2.78
C SER A 51 3.46 -4.52 -1.51
N CYS A 52 4.26 -4.60 -0.44
CA CYS A 52 4.11 -3.80 0.77
C CYS A 52 5.24 -2.77 0.80
N THR A 53 4.94 -1.52 0.45
CA THR A 53 5.96 -0.47 0.35
C THR A 53 5.76 0.58 1.42
N ILE A 54 6.84 0.88 2.16
CA ILE A 54 6.91 1.97 3.11
C ILE A 54 7.64 3.12 2.43
N LEU A 55 6.97 4.26 2.28
CA LEU A 55 7.50 5.48 1.69
C LEU A 55 8.23 6.29 2.78
N GLU A 56 9.45 6.75 2.48
CA GLU A 56 10.30 7.48 3.44
C GLU A 56 9.72 8.87 3.82
N THR A 57 8.97 9.48 2.90
CA THR A 57 8.40 10.83 3.03
C THR A 57 6.91 10.79 2.68
N ALA A 58 6.13 11.78 3.14
CA ALA A 58 4.74 12.00 2.71
C ALA A 58 4.59 13.32 1.96
N GLY A 59 3.44 13.51 1.31
CA GLY A 59 3.20 14.67 0.45
C GLY A 59 4.02 14.60 -0.83
N ASP A 60 4.52 15.75 -1.30
CA ASP A 60 5.22 15.87 -2.58
C ASP A 60 6.54 15.06 -2.63
N GLY A 61 7.23 14.94 -1.49
CA GLY A 61 8.46 14.15 -1.40
C GLY A 61 8.26 12.66 -1.70
N ALA A 62 7.02 12.16 -1.62
CA ALA A 62 6.66 10.77 -1.87
C ALA A 62 6.21 10.52 -3.32
N LEU A 63 5.93 11.57 -4.09
CA LEU A 63 5.21 11.49 -5.35
C LEU A 63 5.94 10.64 -6.39
N ASP A 64 7.25 10.88 -6.56
CA ASP A 64 8.05 10.13 -7.53
C ASP A 64 8.19 8.66 -7.16
N THR A 65 8.36 8.37 -5.88
CA THR A 65 8.43 6.98 -5.38
C THR A 65 7.08 6.28 -5.54
N LEU A 66 5.98 6.98 -5.26
CA LEU A 66 4.63 6.45 -5.45
C LEU A 66 4.36 6.16 -6.93
N LYS A 67 4.73 7.06 -7.85
CA LYS A 67 4.61 6.83 -9.30
C LYS A 67 5.38 5.59 -9.75
N LYS A 68 6.63 5.44 -9.31
CA LYS A 68 7.43 4.24 -9.62
C LYS A 68 6.79 2.95 -9.11
N VAL A 69 6.21 2.98 -7.90
CA VAL A 69 5.52 1.81 -7.32
C VAL A 69 4.25 1.47 -8.10
N LEU A 70 3.49 2.49 -8.54
CA LEU A 70 2.31 2.34 -9.39
C LEU A 70 2.67 1.83 -10.79
N GLU A 71 3.79 2.26 -11.36
CA GLU A 71 4.25 1.76 -12.66
C GLU A 71 4.75 0.33 -12.57
N ALA A 72 5.53 0.01 -11.52
CA ALA A 72 6.13 -1.32 -11.33
C ALA A 72 5.08 -2.42 -11.21
N SER A 73 4.02 -2.16 -10.45
CA SER A 73 2.89 -3.08 -10.26
C SER A 73 2.13 -3.36 -11.55
N VAL A 74 1.70 -2.33 -12.28
CA VAL A 74 1.04 -2.47 -13.58
C VAL A 74 1.94 -3.17 -14.60
N SER A 75 3.25 -2.90 -14.57
CA SER A 75 4.21 -3.55 -15.48
C SER A 75 4.44 -5.04 -15.16
N SER A 76 4.32 -5.43 -13.89
CA SER A 76 4.57 -6.79 -13.43
C SER A 76 3.45 -7.78 -13.78
N GLU A 77 2.23 -7.28 -14.00
CA GLU A 77 1.02 -8.09 -14.21
C GLU A 77 0.61 -8.28 -15.68
N ASN A 78 1.26 -7.59 -16.63
CA ASN A 78 0.98 -7.70 -18.06
C ASN A 78 1.38 -9.03 -18.72
N LYS A 79 1.61 -10.11 -17.95
CA LYS A 79 2.24 -11.34 -18.47
C LYS A 79 1.34 -12.54 -18.76
N SER A 80 0.10 -12.63 -18.29
CA SER A 80 -0.92 -13.59 -18.79
C SER A 80 -2.13 -13.63 -17.83
N GLY A 81 -3.28 -13.09 -18.25
CA GLY A 81 -4.57 -13.27 -17.55
C GLY A 81 -5.24 -11.98 -17.06
N THR A 82 -6.56 -12.07 -16.77
CA THR A 82 -7.37 -10.99 -16.19
C THR A 82 -7.05 -10.86 -14.69
N THR A 83 -5.92 -10.23 -14.36
CA THR A 83 -5.56 -9.86 -12.99
C THR A 83 -6.16 -8.51 -12.64
N GLU A 84 -6.84 -8.43 -11.49
CA GLU A 84 -7.39 -7.18 -10.96
C GLU A 84 -6.43 -6.61 -9.91
N VAL A 85 -5.93 -5.40 -10.15
CA VAL A 85 -4.97 -4.73 -9.27
C VAL A 85 -5.71 -3.84 -8.28
N VAL A 86 -5.61 -4.16 -6.99
CA VAL A 86 -6.25 -3.38 -5.93
C VAL A 86 -5.20 -2.61 -5.13
N TRP A 87 -5.36 -1.29 -5.11
CA TRP A 87 -4.48 -0.36 -4.40
C TRP A 87 -5.09 0.07 -3.08
N VAL A 88 -4.47 -0.33 -1.98
CA VAL A 88 -4.85 0.14 -0.65
C VAL A 88 -3.85 1.20 -0.20
N ARG A 89 -4.32 2.45 -0.14
CA ARG A 89 -3.58 3.57 0.46
C ARG A 89 -4.00 3.77 1.90
N LEU A 90 -3.07 3.53 2.81
CA LEU A 90 -3.24 3.84 4.23
C LEU A 90 -2.98 5.33 4.49
N ILE A 91 -3.89 6.17 4.00
CA ILE A 91 -3.83 7.63 4.19
C ILE A 91 -4.74 8.12 5.33
N PHE A 92 -5.60 7.23 5.86
CA PHE A 92 -6.74 7.64 6.70
C PHE A 92 -6.44 7.95 8.18
N ILE A 93 -5.18 7.85 8.63
CA ILE A 93 -4.81 8.32 9.99
C ILE A 93 -4.17 9.71 9.93
N LEU A 94 -3.90 10.23 8.74
CA LEU A 94 -3.20 11.51 8.58
C LEU A 94 -4.12 12.73 8.65
N LEU A 95 -5.44 12.65 8.53
CA LEU A 95 -6.30 13.84 8.64
C LEU A 95 -6.08 14.65 9.94
N PRO A 96 -6.03 14.05 11.15
CA PRO A 96 -5.68 14.79 12.36
C PRO A 96 -4.20 15.21 12.42
N ILE A 97 -3.28 14.45 11.81
CA ILE A 97 -1.84 14.74 11.81
C ILE A 97 -1.48 15.86 10.83
N PHE A 98 -2.10 15.90 9.65
CA PHE A 98 -2.00 16.98 8.67
C PHE A 98 -2.61 18.26 9.22
N PHE A 99 -3.75 18.19 9.93
CA PHE A 99 -4.30 19.35 10.62
C PHE A 99 -3.33 19.88 11.69
N TYR A 100 -2.65 18.97 12.40
CA TYR A 100 -1.61 19.33 13.36
C TYR A 100 -0.40 20.01 12.69
N PHE A 101 0.13 19.47 11.59
CA PHE A 101 1.25 20.09 10.86
C PHE A 101 0.86 21.43 10.19
N TYR A 102 -0.33 21.50 9.58
CA TYR A 102 -0.88 22.72 8.99
C TYR A 102 -1.11 23.80 10.06
N SER A 103 -1.59 23.42 11.25
CA SER A 103 -1.74 24.33 12.38
C SER A 103 -0.40 24.80 12.97
N GLN A 104 0.70 24.07 12.73
CA GLN A 104 2.05 24.43 13.16
C GLN A 104 2.85 25.18 12.08
N GLY A 105 2.25 25.46 10.91
CA GLY A 105 2.86 26.27 9.87
C GLY A 105 4.03 25.62 9.12
N PHE A 106 4.09 24.29 9.08
CA PHE A 106 5.02 23.52 8.25
C PHE A 106 4.41 23.12 6.90
#